data_AF-A0A3C1FAK7-F1
#
_entry.id   AF-A0A3C1FAK7-F1
#
_cell.length_a   1.000
_cell.length_b   1.000
_cell.length_c   1.000
_cell.angle_alpha   90.00
_cell.angle_beta   90.00
_cell.angle_gamma   90.00
#
_symmetry.space_group_name_H-M   'P 1'
#
loop_
_entity.id
_entity.type
_entity.pdbx_description
1 polymer ?
#
loop_
_entity_poly.entity_id
_entity_poly.type
_entity_poly.pdbx_seq_one_letter_code
_entity_poly.pdbx_strand_id
1 'polypeptide(L)'
;QPIIDGDAKSLAIAAASIVAKVTRDHYMAVLDKLYPGYDFAGHKGYGTAKHMDALRRLGPCPEHRRSFAPVRKLLAPSILP
;
A
#
# COMPACT_ATOMS: atom_id res chain seq x y z
N GLN A 1 -26.22 -12.02 -3.14
CA GLN A 1 -25.16 -13.01 -2.83
C GLN A 1 -23.87 -12.56 -3.48
N PRO A 2 -22.69 -12.76 -2.84
CA PRO A 2 -21.41 -12.42 -3.45
C PRO A 2 -21.07 -13.34 -4.63
N ILE A 3 -20.31 -12.83 -5.60
CA ILE A 3 -19.76 -13.60 -6.73
C ILE A 3 -18.26 -13.77 -6.50
N ILE A 4 -17.83 -15.00 -6.23
CA ILE A 4 -16.41 -15.34 -6.08
C ILE A 4 -15.72 -15.21 -7.45
N ASP A 5 -14.59 -14.50 -7.50
CA ASP A 5 -13.86 -14.12 -8.73
C ASP A 5 -14.77 -13.43 -9.75
N GLY A 6 -15.57 -12.48 -9.25
CA GLY A 6 -16.61 -11.82 -10.04
C GLY A 6 -16.09 -11.02 -11.22
N ASP A 7 -14.86 -10.52 -11.16
CA ASP A 7 -14.21 -9.80 -12.26
C ASP A 7 -13.94 -10.70 -13.47
N ALA A 8 -13.64 -11.99 -13.26
CA ALA A 8 -13.52 -12.96 -14.34
C ALA A 8 -14.88 -13.42 -14.91
N LYS A 9 -15.98 -13.15 -14.21
CA LYS A 9 -17.32 -13.70 -14.52
C LYS A 9 -18.36 -12.65 -14.91
N SER A 10 -18.08 -11.36 -14.71
CA SER A 10 -19.00 -10.26 -14.96
C SER A 10 -18.28 -9.03 -15.49
N LEU A 11 -18.72 -8.53 -16.66
CA LEU A 11 -18.16 -7.33 -17.29
C LEU A 11 -18.30 -6.09 -16.40
N ALA A 12 -19.40 -5.98 -15.65
CA ALA A 12 -19.61 -4.86 -14.73
C ALA A 12 -18.60 -4.89 -13.57
N ILE A 13 -18.32 -6.08 -13.01
CA ILE A 13 -17.34 -6.23 -11.93
C ILE A 13 -15.93 -6.01 -12.46
N ALA A 14 -15.61 -6.50 -13.67
CA ALA A 14 -14.34 -6.24 -14.34
C ALA A 14 -14.11 -4.74 -14.59
N ALA A 15 -15.12 -4.02 -15.10
CA ALA A 15 -15.03 -2.58 -15.31
C ALA A 15 -14.78 -1.84 -13.99
N ALA A 16 -15.49 -2.22 -12.92
CA ALA A 16 -15.28 -1.63 -11.59
C ALA A 16 -13.87 -1.90 -11.04
N SER A 17 -13.32 -3.12 -11.21
CA SER A 17 -11.97 -3.45 -10.72
C SER A 17 -10.89 -2.68 -11.48
N ILE A 18 -11.05 -2.47 -12.79
CA ILE A 18 -10.16 -1.63 -13.61
C ILE A 18 -10.16 -0.19 -13.11
N VAL A 19 -11.34 0.42 -12.94
CA VAL A 19 -11.46 1.80 -12.44
C VAL A 19 -10.80 1.94 -11.07
N ALA A 20 -11.05 0.99 -10.16
CA ALA A 20 -10.46 0.98 -8.84
C ALA A 20 -8.92 0.89 -8.88
N LYS A 21 -8.38 0.00 -9.72
CA LYS A 21 -6.93 -0.19 -9.86
C LYS A 21 -6.24 1.05 -10.43
N VAL A 22 -6.75 1.58 -11.55
CA VAL A 22 -6.16 2.77 -12.20
C VAL A 22 -6.18 3.96 -11.25
N THR A 23 -7.32 4.20 -10.59
CA THR A 23 -7.44 5.29 -9.61
C THR A 23 -6.45 5.14 -8.46
N ARG A 24 -6.34 3.92 -7.90
CA ARG A 24 -5.39 3.65 -6.81
C ARG A 24 -3.95 3.85 -7.26
N ASP A 25 -3.59 3.44 -8.47
CA ASP A 25 -2.22 3.58 -8.97
C ASP A 25 -1.82 5.04 -9.22
N HIS A 26 -2.77 5.87 -9.69
CA HIS A 26 -2.58 7.33 -9.76
C HIS A 26 -2.39 7.93 -8.36
N TYR A 27 -3.19 7.52 -7.38
CA TYR A 27 -3.03 7.99 -6.00
C TYR A 27 -1.66 7.62 -5.42
N MET A 28 -1.16 6.42 -5.68
CA MET A 28 0.20 6.02 -5.25
C MET A 28 1.30 6.87 -5.90
N ALA A 29 1.12 7.31 -7.16
CA ALA A 29 2.06 8.24 -7.80
C ALA A 29 2.01 9.65 -7.19
N VAL A 30 0.86 10.09 -6.68
CA VAL A 30 0.76 11.33 -5.89
C VAL A 30 1.47 11.17 -4.54
N LEU A 31 1.25 10.06 -3.83
CA LEU A 31 1.93 9.78 -2.57
C LEU A 31 3.45 9.74 -2.71
N ASP A 32 3.97 9.24 -3.83
CA ASP A 32 5.41 9.21 -4.10
C ASP A 32 6.04 10.61 -4.12
N LYS A 33 5.27 11.60 -4.61
CA LYS A 33 5.68 13.02 -4.60
C LYS A 33 5.56 13.64 -3.21
N LEU A 34 4.50 13.29 -2.46
CA LEU A 34 4.26 13.82 -1.11
C LEU A 34 5.22 13.24 -0.06
N TYR A 35 5.61 11.98 -0.24
CA TYR A 35 6.49 11.23 0.65
C TYR A 35 7.67 10.66 -0.15
N PRO A 36 8.62 11.51 -0.57
CA PRO A 36 9.74 11.09 -1.38
C PRO A 36 10.61 10.06 -0.64
N GLY A 37 11.16 9.11 -1.39
CA GLY A 37 12.09 8.10 -0.88
C GLY A 37 11.46 6.78 -0.45
N TYR A 38 10.12 6.66 -0.44
CA TYR A 38 9.43 5.38 -0.26
C TYR A 38 9.29 4.58 -1.55
N ASP A 39 9.21 5.23 -2.72
CA ASP A 39 8.95 4.60 -4.04
C ASP A 39 7.51 4.09 -4.21
N PHE A 40 6.52 4.81 -3.66
CA PHE A 40 5.10 4.45 -3.76
C PHE A 40 4.65 4.30 -5.21
N ALA A 41 5.22 5.07 -6.14
CA ALA A 41 4.92 4.95 -7.56
C ALA A 41 5.35 3.60 -8.14
N GLY A 42 6.41 2.97 -7.62
CA GLY A 42 6.89 1.66 -8.05
C GLY A 42 6.08 0.51 -7.43
N HIS A 43 6.06 0.45 -6.09
CA HIS A 43 5.50 -0.71 -5.38
C HIS A 43 4.04 -0.53 -4.90
N LYS A 44 3.41 0.62 -5.13
CA LYS A 44 1.99 0.89 -4.85
C LYS A 44 1.57 0.62 -3.40
N GLY A 45 2.49 0.79 -2.45
CA GLY A 45 2.27 0.51 -1.02
C GLY A 45 2.29 -0.96 -0.62
N TYR A 46 2.51 -1.91 -1.54
CA TYR A 46 2.73 -3.32 -1.17
C TYR A 46 4.05 -3.48 -0.40
N GLY A 47 4.13 -4.49 0.47
CA GLY A 47 5.30 -4.76 1.31
C GLY A 47 6.46 -5.43 0.56
N THR A 48 6.93 -4.82 -0.52
CA THR A 48 8.11 -5.28 -1.26
C THR A 48 9.38 -5.06 -0.44
N ALA A 49 10.49 -5.73 -0.80
CA ALA A 49 11.78 -5.51 -0.15
C ALA A 49 12.16 -4.01 -0.13
N LYS A 50 12.05 -3.33 -1.28
CA LYS A 50 12.32 -1.89 -1.42
C LYS A 50 11.47 -1.03 -0.47
N HIS A 51 10.19 -1.34 -0.34
CA HIS A 51 9.30 -0.61 0.57
C HIS A 51 9.65 -0.87 2.04
N MET A 52 9.97 -2.12 2.38
CA MET A 52 10.41 -2.49 3.72
C MET A 52 11.72 -1.82 4.11
N ASP A 53 12.65 -1.68 3.18
CA ASP A 53 13.91 -0.96 3.39
C ASP A 53 13.67 0.54 3.59
N ALA A 54 12.79 1.14 2.79
CA ALA A 54 12.39 2.53 2.99
C ALA A 54 11.71 2.76 4.34
N LEU A 55 10.81 1.86 4.75
CA LEU A 55 10.15 1.88 6.06
C LEU A 55 11.14 1.83 7.23
N ARG A 56 12.19 1.00 7.13
CA ARG A 56 13.24 0.94 8.16
C ARG A 56 14.08 2.21 8.19
N ARG A 57 14.34 2.83 7.03
CA ARG A 57 15.19 4.03 6.91
C ARG A 57 14.46 5.33 7.28
N LEU A 58 13.20 5.46 6.90
CA LEU A 58 12.41 6.68 7.00
C LEU A 58 11.37 6.65 8.12
N GLY A 59 11.13 5.47 8.71
CA GLY A 59 9.96 5.23 9.56
C GLY A 59 8.67 5.10 8.73
N PRO A 60 7.50 4.95 9.36
CA PRO A 60 6.21 4.99 8.66
C PRO A 60 5.64 6.42 8.55
N CYS A 61 5.22 6.81 7.34
CA CYS A 61 4.44 8.04 7.10
C CYS A 61 2.93 7.88 7.43
N PRO A 62 2.12 8.97 7.43
CA PRO A 62 0.68 8.94 7.75
C PRO A 62 -0.16 7.95 6.92
N GLU A 63 0.21 7.69 5.67
CA GLU A 63 -0.50 6.76 4.78
C GLU A 63 -0.28 5.28 5.12
N HIS A 64 0.69 4.97 6.00
CA HIS A 64 0.95 3.61 6.42
C HIS A 64 -0.13 3.12 7.38
N ARG A 65 -0.64 1.92 7.08
CA ARG A 65 -1.60 1.23 7.94
C ARG A 65 -0.92 0.75 9.21
N ARG A 66 -1.09 1.50 10.30
CA ARG A 66 -0.43 1.25 11.60
C ARG A 66 -0.75 -0.11 12.21
N SER A 67 -1.90 -0.69 11.89
CA SER A 67 -2.29 -2.03 12.36
C SER A 67 -1.54 -3.16 11.64
N PHE A 68 -0.91 -2.92 10.50
CA PHE A 68 -0.22 -3.95 9.73
C PHE A 68 1.08 -4.32 10.43
N ALA A 69 1.36 -5.64 10.52
CA ALA A 69 2.43 -6.15 11.37
C ALA A 69 3.82 -5.49 11.15
N PRO A 70 4.28 -5.22 9.91
CA PRO A 70 5.57 -4.56 9.71
C PRO A 70 5.61 -3.13 10.28
N VAL A 71 4.54 -2.35 10.08
CA VAL A 71 4.44 -0.97 10.57
C VAL A 71 4.29 -0.95 12.09
N ARG A 72 3.41 -1.80 12.63
CA ARG A 72 3.20 -1.92 14.08
C ARG A 72 4.48 -2.24 14.83
N LYS A 73 5.33 -3.13 14.29
CA LYS A 73 6.63 -3.49 14.89
C LYS A 73 7.59 -2.30 14.95
N LEU A 74 7.59 -1.43 13.92
CA LEU A 74 8.42 -0.23 13.90
C LEU A 74 7.90 0.87 14.84
N LEU A 75 6.60 0.88 15.14
CA LEU A 75 5.96 1.83 16.05
C LEU A 75 5.92 1.35 17.52
N ALA A 76 6.17 0.06 17.75
CA ALA A 76 6.20 -0.47 19.11
C ALA A 76 7.33 0.21 19.88
N PRO A 77 7.09 0.65 21.12
CA PRO A 77 8.13 1.27 21.93
C PRO A 77 9.32 0.30 22.05
N SER A 78 10.54 0.82 21.86
CA SER A 78 11.74 0.04 22.11
C SER A 78 11.81 -0.24 23.60
N ILE A 79 11.43 -1.45 24.00
CA ILE A 79 11.78 -1.96 25.33
C ILE A 79 13.24 -2.40 25.23
N LEU A 80 14.16 -1.44 25.28
CA LEU A 80 15.54 -1.73 25.64
C LEU A 80 15.57 -1.83 27.18
N PRO A 81 16.21 -2.86 27.76
CA PRO A 81 16.66 -2.76 29.15
C PRO A 81 17.68 -1.63 29.31
#